data_AF-A0A8J4YE90-F1
#
_entry.id   AF-A0A8J4YE90-F1
#
_cell.length_a   1.000
_cell.length_b   1.000
_cell.length_c   1.000
_cell.angle_alpha   90.00
_cell.angle_beta   90.00
_cell.angle_gamma   90.00
#
_symmetry.space_group_name_H-M   'P 1'
#
loop_
_entity.id
_entity.type
_entity.pdbx_description
1 polymer ?
#
loop_
_entity_poly.entity_id
_entity_poly.type
_entity_poly.pdbx_seq_one_letter_code
_entity_poly.pdbx_strand_id
1 'polypeptide(L)'
;MLWLVVGVAAVTWLLLWSTTPPPRLLGVYSRPGCWYWLKVLVFYIMVKVRRWTHKPGGSGGEAGYGVKARDTPELMECVQPLSDHPKAIDAVYFNGANESGYYLVVATARRPRGVINGVLYIRIPGLGLLQLPKMPDTMMFGAGDQIKDKPLSRLKVEVDVRWTSRQPYFDFDTDMNARALARSIAREPWSHKYFQGLREAHQSHYEQMGRMEGAVVVEGHPYILRLDSMRDHSYGYKREWKLMHRYGLHMFATHDGLQGNVGIICQPATCTQLEMGYICKDGKATPVSSVHLPLWQHGENGHPPSDYAFSFVAGGKEYVVEVFVVECPEFYIGWEWETRVVERMATFRVNGQRGWGLAEWEYRHHGGRPWMYSCSDPAWTADLVKG
;
A
#
# COMPACT_ATOMS: atom_id res chain seq x y z
N MET A 1 -30.42 -19.67 10.93
CA MET A 1 -29.15 -18.98 11.21
C MET A 1 -28.17 -19.87 11.98
N LEU A 2 -28.57 -20.47 13.12
CA LEU A 2 -27.74 -21.39 13.91
C LEU A 2 -27.16 -22.56 13.09
N TRP A 3 -27.99 -23.26 12.29
CA TRP A 3 -27.55 -24.36 11.43
C TRP A 3 -26.53 -23.97 10.36
N LEU A 4 -26.58 -22.72 9.90
CA LEU A 4 -25.65 -22.18 8.90
C LEU A 4 -24.29 -21.86 9.54
N VAL A 5 -24.31 -21.33 10.77
CA VAL A 5 -23.09 -21.12 11.59
C VAL A 5 -22.44 -22.45 11.97
N VAL A 6 -23.23 -23.43 12.41
CA VAL A 6 -22.75 -24.78 12.77
C VAL A 6 -22.19 -25.51 11.55
N GLY A 7 -22.86 -25.42 10.39
CA GLY A 7 -22.38 -26.01 9.14
C GLY A 7 -21.07 -25.39 8.65
N VAL A 8 -20.95 -24.06 8.71
CA VAL A 8 -19.69 -23.35 8.38
C VAL A 8 -18.57 -23.77 9.32
N ALA A 9 -18.83 -23.89 10.63
CA ALA A 9 -17.83 -24.32 11.61
C ALA A 9 -17.33 -25.75 11.36
N ALA A 10 -18.23 -26.69 11.09
CA ALA A 10 -17.88 -28.08 10.82
C ALA A 10 -17.06 -28.24 9.52
N VAL A 11 -17.45 -27.54 8.45
CA VAL A 11 -16.70 -27.55 7.18
C VAL A 11 -15.35 -26.85 7.33
N THR A 12 -15.28 -25.74 8.08
CA THR A 12 -14.01 -25.07 8.36
C THR A 12 -13.06 -26.01 9.12
N TRP A 13 -13.57 -26.76 10.09
CA TRP A 13 -12.78 -27.74 10.85
C TRP A 13 -12.21 -28.85 9.95
N LEU A 14 -13.01 -29.38 9.01
CA LEU A 14 -12.53 -30.34 8.01
C LEU A 14 -11.48 -29.73 7.04
N LEU A 15 -11.62 -28.47 6.69
CA LEU A 15 -10.67 -27.75 5.83
C LEU A 15 -9.35 -27.41 6.54
N LEU A 16 -9.36 -27.26 7.87
CA LEU A 16 -8.14 -27.09 8.66
C LEU A 16 -7.29 -28.36 8.70
N TRP A 17 -7.90 -29.53 8.51
CA TRP A 17 -7.26 -30.84 8.72
C TRP A 17 -6.99 -31.60 7.43
N SER A 18 -7.42 -31.09 6.28
CA SER A 18 -7.27 -31.80 5.01
C SER A 18 -6.30 -31.14 4.04
N THR A 19 -5.27 -31.93 3.71
CA THR A 19 -4.36 -31.90 2.55
C THR A 19 -3.03 -31.16 2.67
N THR A 20 -2.01 -31.86 2.20
CA THR A 20 -0.69 -31.33 1.85
C THR A 20 -0.90 -30.22 0.80
N PRO A 21 -0.48 -28.98 1.07
CA PRO A 21 -0.64 -27.91 0.10
C PRO A 21 0.19 -28.22 -1.15
N PRO A 22 -0.27 -27.80 -2.35
CA PRO A 22 0.55 -27.92 -3.55
C PRO A 22 1.87 -27.16 -3.36
N PRO A 23 2.96 -27.60 -4.02
CA PRO A 23 4.22 -26.88 -4.00
C PRO A 23 4.03 -25.42 -4.42
N ARG A 24 4.65 -24.51 -3.67
CA ARG A 24 4.62 -23.08 -3.96
C ARG A 24 5.40 -22.79 -5.24
N LEU A 25 4.87 -21.92 -6.07
CA LEU A 25 5.59 -21.39 -7.23
C LEU A 25 6.76 -20.53 -6.72
N LEU A 26 7.97 -20.82 -7.21
CA LEU A 26 9.22 -20.22 -6.75
C LEU A 26 9.45 -20.32 -5.22
N GLY A 27 8.82 -21.30 -4.55
CA GLY A 27 8.90 -21.44 -3.09
C GLY A 27 8.12 -20.39 -2.30
N VAL A 28 7.54 -19.38 -2.96
CA VAL A 28 6.85 -18.25 -2.32
C VAL A 28 5.35 -18.31 -2.53
N TYR A 29 4.88 -18.40 -3.78
CA TYR A 29 3.49 -18.14 -4.13
C TYR A 29 2.62 -19.40 -4.00
N SER A 30 1.58 -19.32 -3.17
CA SER A 30 0.63 -20.41 -2.95
C SER A 30 -0.23 -20.65 -4.19
N ARG A 31 -0.56 -21.92 -4.43
CA ARG A 31 -1.38 -22.37 -5.57
C ARG A 31 -2.71 -22.94 -5.09
N PRO A 32 -3.79 -22.84 -5.90
CA PRO A 32 -5.06 -23.50 -5.60
C PRO A 32 -4.87 -25.01 -5.38
N GLY A 33 -5.31 -25.52 -4.24
CA GLY A 33 -5.44 -26.96 -3.97
C GLY A 33 -6.83 -27.50 -4.34
N CYS A 34 -7.08 -28.79 -4.09
CA CYS A 34 -8.36 -29.44 -4.38
C CYS A 34 -9.56 -28.81 -3.65
N TRP A 35 -9.36 -28.28 -2.44
CA TRP A 35 -10.39 -27.62 -1.64
C TRP A 35 -10.54 -26.11 -1.91
N TYR A 36 -9.84 -25.57 -2.91
CA TYR A 36 -9.77 -24.13 -3.14
C TYR A 36 -11.15 -23.47 -3.22
N TRP A 37 -12.03 -23.95 -4.09
CA TRP A 37 -13.36 -23.35 -4.28
C TRP A 37 -14.27 -23.47 -3.05
N LEU A 38 -14.13 -24.55 -2.27
CA LEU A 38 -14.85 -24.69 -1.01
C LEU A 38 -14.36 -23.66 0.01
N LYS A 39 -13.03 -23.46 0.15
CA LYS A 39 -12.44 -22.40 0.98
C LYS A 39 -12.91 -21.00 0.54
N VAL A 40 -13.00 -20.75 -0.76
CA VAL A 40 -13.54 -19.48 -1.30
C VAL A 40 -14.97 -19.27 -0.82
N LEU A 41 -15.84 -20.29 -0.95
CA LEU A 41 -17.23 -20.18 -0.52
C LEU A 41 -17.34 -19.92 0.99
N VAL A 42 -16.61 -20.69 1.80
CA VAL A 42 -16.61 -20.55 3.26
C VAL A 42 -16.17 -19.15 3.69
N PHE A 43 -15.02 -18.67 3.19
CA PHE A 43 -14.52 -17.35 3.59
C PHE A 43 -15.38 -16.21 3.07
N TYR A 44 -15.95 -16.34 1.87
CA TYR A 44 -16.91 -15.38 1.33
C TYR A 44 -18.13 -15.24 2.24
N ILE A 45 -18.70 -16.37 2.71
CA ILE A 45 -19.82 -16.35 3.66
C ILE A 45 -19.39 -15.70 4.97
N MET A 46 -18.21 -16.02 5.51
CA MET A 46 -17.69 -15.40 6.73
C MET A 46 -17.62 -13.86 6.63
N VAL A 47 -17.05 -13.34 5.54
CA VAL A 47 -16.98 -11.88 5.30
C VAL A 47 -18.37 -11.26 5.18
N LYS A 48 -19.29 -11.92 4.46
CA LYS A 48 -20.68 -11.42 4.32
C LYS A 48 -21.43 -11.41 5.65
N VAL A 49 -21.26 -12.45 6.46
CA VAL A 49 -21.84 -12.51 7.81
C VAL A 49 -21.24 -11.41 8.68
N ARG A 50 -19.91 -11.26 8.72
CA ARG A 50 -19.24 -10.19 9.49
C ARG A 50 -19.78 -8.80 9.13
N ARG A 51 -19.89 -8.49 7.83
CA ARG A 51 -20.46 -7.20 7.36
C ARG A 51 -21.91 -7.00 7.80
N TRP A 52 -22.70 -8.07 7.85
CA TRP A 52 -24.11 -7.99 8.22
C TRP A 52 -24.33 -7.91 9.73
N THR A 53 -23.50 -8.58 10.52
CA THR A 53 -23.60 -8.61 11.99
C THR A 53 -22.93 -7.41 12.66
N HIS A 54 -22.07 -6.68 11.95
CA HIS A 54 -21.35 -5.54 12.50
C HIS A 54 -22.32 -4.42 12.88
N LYS A 55 -22.28 -4.02 14.16
CA LYS A 55 -22.95 -2.81 14.65
C LYS A 55 -21.93 -1.66 14.71
N PRO A 56 -22.26 -0.45 14.23
CA PRO A 56 -21.42 0.73 14.42
C PRO A 56 -21.13 0.94 15.92
N GLY A 57 -19.92 1.40 16.28
CA GLY A 57 -19.53 1.68 17.67
C GLY A 57 -18.60 0.66 18.35
N GLY A 58 -18.03 -0.29 17.61
CA GLY A 58 -17.07 -1.27 18.15
C GLY A 58 -15.67 -0.69 18.37
N SER A 59 -14.96 -1.15 19.40
CA SER A 59 -13.55 -0.80 19.60
C SER A 59 -12.69 -1.37 18.47
N GLY A 60 -11.70 -0.60 17.98
CA GLY A 60 -10.89 -0.92 16.79
C GLY A 60 -10.06 -2.21 16.82
N GLY A 61 -10.19 -3.05 17.86
CA GLY A 61 -9.47 -4.33 17.98
C GLY A 61 -10.01 -5.47 17.10
N GLU A 62 -11.18 -5.31 16.45
CA GLU A 62 -11.78 -6.33 15.57
C GLU A 62 -11.91 -5.90 14.10
N ALA A 63 -11.22 -4.82 13.71
CA ALA A 63 -11.23 -4.26 12.36
C ALA A 63 -10.74 -5.25 11.29
N GLY A 64 -11.13 -4.98 10.04
CA GLY A 64 -10.75 -5.77 8.88
C GLY A 64 -11.75 -6.86 8.50
N TYR A 65 -11.62 -7.31 7.25
CA TYR A 65 -12.39 -8.42 6.67
C TYR A 65 -13.91 -8.23 6.81
N GLY A 66 -14.39 -7.00 6.60
CA GLY A 66 -15.79 -6.60 6.67
C GLY A 66 -16.20 -5.78 7.89
N VAL A 67 -15.26 -5.34 8.71
CA VAL A 67 -15.51 -4.58 9.95
C VAL A 67 -14.65 -3.32 9.96
N LYS A 68 -15.26 -2.14 10.16
CA LYS A 68 -14.52 -0.87 10.18
C LYS A 68 -13.65 -0.75 11.42
N ALA A 69 -12.54 -0.04 11.28
CA ALA A 69 -11.71 0.37 12.41
C ALA A 69 -12.25 1.59 13.17
N ARG A 70 -12.93 2.49 12.45
CA ARG A 70 -13.51 3.72 12.98
C ARG A 70 -14.89 3.94 12.37
N ASP A 71 -15.78 4.58 13.11
CA ASP A 71 -17.17 4.73 12.68
C ASP A 71 -17.37 5.81 11.61
N THR A 72 -16.57 6.88 11.65
CA THR A 72 -16.71 8.03 10.73
C THR A 72 -15.41 8.37 10.00
N PRO A 73 -15.49 8.99 8.81
CA PRO A 73 -14.32 9.44 8.06
C PRO A 73 -13.43 10.42 8.83
N GLU A 74 -14.02 11.31 9.62
CA GLU A 74 -13.28 12.30 10.41
C GLU A 74 -12.39 11.62 11.47
N LEU A 75 -12.85 10.50 12.03
CA LEU A 75 -12.08 9.69 12.97
C LEU A 75 -11.01 8.83 12.28
N MET A 76 -11.18 8.51 11.00
CA MET A 76 -10.14 7.87 10.20
C MET A 76 -9.06 8.87 9.81
N GLU A 77 -9.43 10.12 9.50
CA GLU A 77 -8.52 11.19 9.08
C GLU A 77 -7.67 11.76 10.19
N CYS A 78 -8.18 11.78 11.42
CA CYS A 78 -7.47 12.42 12.50
C CYS A 78 -6.17 11.70 12.84
N VAL A 79 -5.26 12.43 13.48
CA VAL A 79 -4.05 11.86 14.05
C VAL A 79 -4.37 10.63 14.90
N GLN A 80 -3.73 9.51 14.61
CA GLN A 80 -3.99 8.27 15.31
C GLN A 80 -3.06 8.13 16.53
N PRO A 81 -3.58 7.63 17.67
CA PRO A 81 -2.74 7.34 18.82
C PRO A 81 -1.78 6.19 18.48
N LEU A 82 -0.51 6.36 18.82
CA LEU A 82 0.49 5.30 18.69
C LEU A 82 0.37 4.34 19.88
N SER A 83 0.54 3.05 19.64
CA SER A 83 0.70 2.08 20.72
C SER A 83 2.08 2.19 21.38
N ASP A 84 2.26 1.53 22.52
CA ASP A 84 3.56 1.44 23.21
C ASP A 84 4.57 0.56 22.48
N HIS A 85 4.17 -0.10 21.38
CA HIS A 85 5.08 -0.95 20.61
C HIS A 85 6.10 -0.08 19.85
N PRO A 86 7.41 -0.43 19.82
CA PRO A 86 8.44 0.32 19.08
C PRO A 86 8.24 0.38 17.55
N LYS A 87 7.22 -0.33 17.04
CA LYS A 87 6.84 -0.42 15.63
C LYS A 87 5.45 0.15 15.36
N ALA A 88 4.85 0.82 16.35
CA ALA A 88 3.61 1.57 16.15
C ALA A 88 3.78 2.53 14.97
N ILE A 89 2.70 2.76 14.23
CA ILE A 89 2.70 3.57 13.03
C ILE A 89 1.42 4.38 12.91
N ASP A 90 1.58 5.60 12.44
CA ASP A 90 0.53 6.46 11.90
C ASP A 90 1.12 7.15 10.67
N ALA A 91 0.74 6.69 9.47
CA ALA A 91 1.36 7.06 8.21
C ALA A 91 0.36 7.69 7.26
N VAL A 92 0.75 8.80 6.64
CA VAL A 92 0.01 9.42 5.55
C VAL A 92 0.91 9.52 4.32
N TYR A 93 0.32 9.22 3.17
CA TYR A 93 1.00 9.30 1.88
C TYR A 93 0.13 10.10 0.91
N PHE A 94 0.78 10.91 0.10
CA PHE A 94 0.20 11.64 -1.01
C PHE A 94 1.06 11.42 -2.22
N ASN A 95 0.40 11.14 -3.34
CA ASN A 95 1.05 11.28 -4.63
C ASN A 95 0.19 12.07 -5.60
N GLY A 96 0.82 12.59 -6.64
CA GLY A 96 0.09 13.19 -7.74
C GLY A 96 0.95 13.34 -8.97
N ALA A 97 0.27 13.34 -10.12
CA ALA A 97 0.89 13.53 -11.41
C ALA A 97 -0.04 14.33 -12.34
N ASN A 98 0.51 14.83 -13.45
CA ASN A 98 -0.30 15.36 -14.55
C ASN A 98 0.27 15.01 -15.92
N GLU A 99 -0.49 15.32 -16.96
CA GLU A 99 -0.10 15.06 -18.36
C GLU A 99 1.16 15.80 -18.81
N SER A 100 1.52 16.89 -18.13
CA SER A 100 2.71 17.68 -18.44
C SER A 100 3.98 17.08 -17.82
N GLY A 101 3.86 15.98 -17.08
CA GLY A 101 4.99 15.29 -16.47
C GLY A 101 5.48 15.91 -15.16
N TYR A 102 4.64 16.66 -14.46
CA TYR A 102 4.89 17.00 -13.07
C TYR A 102 4.50 15.83 -12.18
N TYR A 103 5.33 15.53 -11.18
CA TYR A 103 5.05 14.49 -10.19
C TYR A 103 5.42 14.99 -8.80
N LEU A 104 4.62 14.61 -7.81
CA LEU A 104 4.86 14.87 -6.40
C LEU A 104 4.57 13.60 -5.61
N VAL A 105 5.51 13.21 -4.75
CA VAL A 105 5.32 12.16 -3.73
C VAL A 105 5.68 12.78 -2.40
N VAL A 106 4.79 12.69 -1.42
CA VAL A 106 5.02 13.14 -0.06
C VAL A 106 4.49 12.08 0.88
N ALA A 107 5.35 11.55 1.74
CA ALA A 107 4.93 10.59 2.76
C ALA A 107 5.54 10.95 4.11
N THR A 108 4.76 10.76 5.17
CA THR A 108 5.27 10.84 6.53
C THR A 108 4.62 9.76 7.40
N ALA A 109 5.44 9.03 8.15
CA ALA A 109 4.97 8.10 9.16
C ALA A 109 5.55 8.46 10.51
N ARG A 110 4.66 8.74 11.46
CA ARG A 110 5.01 8.96 12.86
C ARG A 110 5.26 7.64 13.56
N ARG A 111 6.30 7.63 14.39
CA ARG A 111 6.72 6.52 15.23
C ARG A 111 6.89 6.98 16.68
N PRO A 112 6.96 6.06 17.66
CA PRO A 112 7.28 6.41 19.03
C PRO A 112 8.58 7.21 19.15
N ARG A 113 8.69 8.00 20.22
CA ARG A 113 9.88 8.82 20.54
C ARG A 113 10.24 9.87 19.47
N GLY A 114 9.23 10.38 18.75
CA GLY A 114 9.40 11.48 17.79
C GLY A 114 10.15 11.09 16.51
N VAL A 115 10.26 9.79 16.23
CA VAL A 115 10.86 9.31 14.98
C VAL A 115 9.86 9.45 13.83
N ILE A 116 10.36 9.86 12.67
CA ILE A 116 9.58 10.03 11.46
C ILE A 116 10.21 9.19 10.35
N ASN A 117 9.41 8.45 9.58
CA ASN A 117 9.81 8.04 8.24
C ASN A 117 9.29 9.08 7.25
N GLY A 118 10.17 9.81 6.55
CA GLY A 118 9.78 10.86 5.61
C GLY A 118 10.26 10.59 4.19
N VAL A 119 9.40 10.88 3.21
CA VAL A 119 9.70 10.82 1.77
C VAL A 119 9.19 12.10 1.12
N LEU A 120 10.02 12.71 0.28
CA LEU A 120 9.58 13.77 -0.63
C LEU A 120 10.33 13.62 -1.96
N TYR A 121 9.57 13.47 -3.04
CA TYR A 121 10.05 13.53 -4.41
C TYR A 121 9.24 14.56 -5.20
N ILE A 122 9.93 15.38 -5.99
CA ILE A 122 9.30 16.35 -6.89
C ILE A 122 9.97 16.23 -8.25
N ARG A 123 9.23 15.82 -9.27
CA ARG A 123 9.72 15.86 -10.65
C ARG A 123 9.14 17.07 -11.36
N ILE A 124 10.00 17.94 -11.87
CA ILE A 124 9.64 19.11 -12.65
C ILE A 124 10.22 18.95 -14.06
N PRO A 125 9.38 19.00 -15.12
CA PRO A 125 9.86 18.99 -16.50
C PRO A 125 10.91 20.08 -16.75
N GLY A 126 12.04 19.72 -17.35
CA GLY A 126 13.16 20.62 -17.62
C GLY A 126 14.13 20.83 -16.45
N LEU A 127 13.72 20.59 -15.20
CA LEU A 127 14.59 20.66 -14.02
C LEU A 127 15.09 19.28 -13.57
N GLY A 128 14.25 18.25 -13.68
CA GLY A 128 14.56 16.88 -13.26
C GLY A 128 13.88 16.50 -11.93
N LEU A 129 14.45 15.48 -11.27
CA LEU A 129 13.96 14.93 -10.01
C LEU A 129 14.66 15.58 -8.81
N LEU A 130 13.87 16.14 -7.90
CA LEU A 130 14.29 16.62 -6.59
C LEU A 130 13.88 15.62 -5.52
N GLN A 131 14.74 15.44 -4.51
CA GLN A 131 14.52 14.54 -3.39
C GLN A 131 15.06 15.10 -2.08
N LEU A 132 14.64 14.56 -0.94
CA LEU A 132 15.23 14.95 0.34
C LEU A 132 16.73 14.61 0.38
N PRO A 133 17.56 15.44 1.05
CA PRO A 133 18.99 15.16 1.14
C PRO A 133 19.37 13.87 1.88
N LYS A 134 18.43 13.29 2.65
CA LYS A 134 18.64 12.07 3.42
C LYS A 134 18.31 10.79 2.64
N MET A 135 17.67 10.91 1.48
CA MET A 135 17.33 9.76 0.64
C MET A 135 18.61 9.00 0.25
N PRO A 136 18.58 7.65 0.22
CA PRO A 136 17.38 6.80 0.24
C PRO A 136 16.91 6.41 1.65
N ASP A 137 17.54 6.92 2.72
CA ASP A 137 17.12 6.68 4.09
C ASP A 137 15.92 7.55 4.47
N THR A 138 14.83 6.92 4.92
CA THR A 138 13.62 7.65 5.31
C THR A 138 13.59 8.03 6.78
N MET A 139 14.45 7.44 7.62
CA MET A 139 14.39 7.66 9.07
C MET A 139 14.92 9.03 9.47
N MET A 140 14.12 9.80 10.21
CA MET A 140 14.46 11.12 10.71
C MET A 140 14.21 11.18 12.22
N PHE A 141 15.17 11.77 12.92
CA PHE A 141 15.09 12.08 14.35
C PHE A 141 14.93 13.59 14.53
N GLY A 142 14.22 14.02 15.57
CA GLY A 142 13.98 15.44 15.85
C GLY A 142 15.26 16.31 15.89
N ALA A 143 15.09 17.64 15.83
CA ALA A 143 16.11 18.68 15.69
C ALA A 143 17.54 18.27 16.13
N GLY A 144 18.31 17.73 15.18
CA GLY A 144 19.63 17.16 15.46
C GLY A 144 20.20 16.36 14.29
N ASP A 145 19.37 15.93 13.35
CA ASP A 145 19.83 15.20 12.17
C ASP A 145 20.68 16.08 11.25
N GLN A 146 22.00 15.87 11.27
CA GLN A 146 22.90 16.41 10.27
C GLN A 146 22.88 15.52 9.02
N ILE A 147 22.64 16.14 7.86
CA ILE A 147 22.71 15.50 6.54
C ILE A 147 24.18 15.16 6.27
N LYS A 148 24.53 13.88 6.31
CA LYS A 148 25.90 13.39 6.10
C LYS A 148 26.26 13.13 4.64
N ASP A 149 25.27 12.96 3.76
CA ASP A 149 25.51 12.81 2.33
C ASP A 149 25.85 14.16 1.68
N LYS A 150 26.79 14.13 0.73
CA LYS A 150 27.12 15.26 -0.16
C LYS A 150 26.20 15.17 -1.38
N PRO A 151 25.03 15.85 -1.40
CA PRO A 151 24.22 15.89 -2.61
C PRO A 151 25.01 16.55 -3.74
N LEU A 152 24.69 16.20 -4.98
CA LEU A 152 25.26 16.84 -6.18
C LEU A 152 25.05 18.36 -6.16
N SER A 153 23.90 18.79 -5.64
CA SER A 153 23.54 20.19 -5.39
C SER A 153 22.46 20.27 -4.30
N ARG A 154 22.45 21.36 -3.53
CA ARG A 154 21.33 21.69 -2.63
C ARG A 154 20.56 22.84 -3.22
N LEU A 155 19.23 22.71 -3.24
CA LEU A 155 18.33 23.74 -3.70
C LEU A 155 17.43 24.17 -2.54
N LYS A 156 17.18 25.47 -2.42
CA LYS A 156 16.11 26.00 -1.58
C LYS A 156 14.78 25.73 -2.30
N VAL A 157 13.94 24.92 -1.64
CA VAL A 157 12.63 24.53 -2.16
C VAL A 157 11.56 24.88 -1.14
N GLU A 158 10.50 25.55 -1.58
CA GLU A 158 9.29 25.80 -0.80
C GLU A 158 8.12 25.11 -1.51
N VAL A 159 7.35 24.30 -0.78
CA VAL A 159 6.19 23.56 -1.32
C VAL A 159 4.95 24.05 -0.58
N ASP A 160 4.01 24.62 -1.31
CA ASP A 160 2.69 24.99 -0.80
C ASP A 160 1.63 24.40 -1.74
N VAL A 161 0.97 23.35 -1.29
CA VAL A 161 -0.04 22.63 -2.06
C VAL A 161 -1.26 22.35 -1.20
N ARG A 162 -2.43 22.54 -1.80
CA ARG A 162 -3.71 22.19 -1.20
C ARG A 162 -4.23 20.91 -1.84
N TRP A 163 -4.47 19.90 -1.01
CA TRP A 163 -5.17 18.70 -1.43
C TRP A 163 -6.68 18.86 -1.24
N THR A 164 -7.48 18.47 -2.24
CA THR A 164 -8.95 18.46 -2.17
C THR A 164 -9.52 17.23 -2.88
N SER A 165 -10.73 16.81 -2.50
CA SER A 165 -11.42 15.72 -3.19
C SER A 165 -12.94 15.92 -3.20
N ARG A 166 -13.55 15.40 -4.27
CA ARG A 166 -14.99 15.16 -4.40
C ARG A 166 -15.30 13.67 -4.60
N GLN A 167 -14.28 12.81 -4.56
CA GLN A 167 -14.41 11.38 -4.73
C GLN A 167 -14.72 10.72 -3.37
N PRO A 168 -15.48 9.62 -3.35
CA PRO A 168 -15.62 8.82 -2.15
C PRO A 168 -14.26 8.29 -1.69
N TYR A 169 -14.09 8.15 -0.38
CA TYR A 169 -12.98 7.38 0.18
C TYR A 169 -13.23 5.89 -0.06
N PHE A 170 -12.18 5.09 0.03
CA PHE A 170 -12.21 3.65 -0.08
C PHE A 170 -11.54 3.03 1.15
N ASP A 171 -12.33 2.37 1.98
CA ASP A 171 -11.86 1.70 3.20
C ASP A 171 -11.59 0.22 2.92
N PHE A 172 -10.32 -0.20 2.98
CA PHE A 172 -9.95 -1.57 2.65
C PHE A 172 -10.47 -2.59 3.67
N ASP A 173 -10.86 -2.16 4.87
CA ASP A 173 -11.48 -3.05 5.84
C ASP A 173 -12.89 -3.48 5.40
N THR A 174 -13.61 -2.65 4.63
CA THR A 174 -15.03 -2.88 4.32
C THR A 174 -15.39 -2.88 2.83
N ASP A 175 -14.68 -2.14 2.00
CA ASP A 175 -15.07 -1.88 0.61
C ASP A 175 -14.44 -2.85 -0.40
N MET A 176 -13.41 -3.61 0.00
CA MET A 176 -12.80 -4.64 -0.85
C MET A 176 -13.85 -5.62 -1.39
N ASN A 177 -13.63 -6.10 -2.63
CA ASN A 177 -14.48 -7.12 -3.22
C ASN A 177 -14.38 -8.43 -2.43
N ALA A 178 -15.47 -8.82 -1.77
CA ALA A 178 -15.48 -9.98 -0.88
C ALA A 178 -15.10 -11.29 -1.59
N ARG A 179 -15.40 -11.44 -2.89
CA ARG A 179 -15.02 -12.63 -3.66
C ARG A 179 -13.53 -12.61 -3.97
N ALA A 180 -12.94 -11.48 -4.34
CA ALA A 180 -11.50 -11.36 -4.56
C ALA A 180 -10.69 -11.63 -3.29
N LEU A 181 -11.13 -11.07 -2.16
CA LEU A 181 -10.54 -11.32 -0.85
C LEU A 181 -10.63 -12.81 -0.47
N ALA A 182 -11.80 -13.44 -0.64
CA ALA A 182 -11.97 -14.87 -0.39
C ALA A 182 -11.09 -15.74 -1.31
N ARG A 183 -10.91 -15.35 -2.58
CA ARG A 183 -10.00 -16.03 -3.51
C ARG A 183 -8.55 -15.95 -3.07
N SER A 184 -8.11 -14.80 -2.53
CA SER A 184 -6.76 -14.58 -2.03
C SER A 184 -6.49 -15.46 -0.80
N ILE A 185 -7.37 -15.39 0.20
CA ILE A 185 -7.26 -16.17 1.45
C ILE A 185 -7.38 -17.68 1.22
N ALA A 186 -8.22 -18.11 0.28
CA ALA A 186 -8.40 -19.52 -0.03
C ALA A 186 -7.18 -20.16 -0.74
N ARG A 187 -6.24 -19.37 -1.29
CA ARG A 187 -4.98 -19.92 -1.82
C ARG A 187 -4.08 -20.45 -0.71
N GLU A 188 -4.16 -19.85 0.47
CA GLU A 188 -3.26 -20.19 1.56
C GLU A 188 -3.66 -21.49 2.26
N PRO A 189 -2.69 -22.20 2.87
CA PRO A 189 -2.97 -23.28 3.80
C PRO A 189 -3.69 -22.74 5.04
N TRP A 190 -4.86 -23.29 5.34
CA TRP A 190 -5.63 -22.87 6.51
C TRP A 190 -5.18 -23.62 7.75
N SER A 191 -4.92 -22.88 8.82
CA SER A 191 -4.62 -23.41 10.14
C SER A 191 -5.02 -22.38 11.18
N HIS A 192 -5.13 -22.78 12.45
CA HIS A 192 -5.32 -21.83 13.55
C HIS A 192 -4.22 -20.75 13.55
N LYS A 193 -2.96 -21.17 13.36
CA LYS A 193 -1.80 -20.28 13.29
C LYS A 193 -1.92 -19.26 12.15
N TYR A 194 -2.40 -19.70 10.98
CA TYR A 194 -2.62 -18.81 9.84
C TYR A 194 -3.64 -17.71 10.16
N PHE A 195 -4.80 -18.06 10.69
CA PHE A 195 -5.83 -17.07 11.03
C PHE A 195 -5.43 -16.16 12.21
N GLN A 196 -4.61 -16.66 13.14
CA GLN A 196 -4.00 -15.83 14.16
C GLN A 196 -3.05 -14.80 13.54
N GLY A 197 -2.14 -15.23 12.65
CA GLY A 197 -1.24 -14.34 11.93
C GLY A 197 -1.97 -13.30 11.07
N LEU A 198 -3.08 -13.70 10.43
CA LEU A 198 -3.93 -12.82 9.64
C LEU A 198 -4.50 -11.64 10.46
N ARG A 199 -4.85 -11.91 11.72
CA ARG A 199 -5.34 -10.90 12.66
C ARG A 199 -4.22 -10.05 13.24
N GLU A 200 -3.09 -10.65 13.60
CA GLU A 200 -1.93 -9.92 14.14
C GLU A 200 -1.26 -8.99 13.13
N ALA A 201 -1.33 -9.35 11.85
CA ALA A 201 -0.76 -8.57 10.75
C ALA A 201 -1.73 -7.54 10.16
N HIS A 202 -2.98 -7.47 10.64
CA HIS A 202 -3.96 -6.51 10.17
C HIS A 202 -3.51 -5.07 10.44
N GLN A 203 -3.78 -4.20 9.48
CA GLN A 203 -3.57 -2.76 9.54
C GLN A 203 -4.80 -2.11 8.94
N SER A 204 -5.22 -1.00 9.53
CA SER A 204 -6.26 -0.17 8.92
C SER A 204 -5.62 0.68 7.84
N HIS A 205 -6.29 0.71 6.69
CA HIS A 205 -5.83 1.39 5.50
C HIS A 205 -7.04 1.89 4.74
N TYR A 206 -7.05 3.18 4.44
CA TYR A 206 -8.05 3.74 3.55
C TYR A 206 -7.39 4.78 2.65
N GLU A 207 -8.02 4.97 1.51
CA GLU A 207 -7.49 5.81 0.45
C GLU A 207 -8.57 6.75 -0.09
N GLN A 208 -8.13 7.83 -0.72
CA GLN A 208 -9.03 8.73 -1.42
C GLN A 208 -8.34 9.33 -2.64
N MET A 209 -9.02 9.25 -3.78
CA MET A 209 -8.62 9.95 -5.00
C MET A 209 -8.98 11.44 -4.87
N GLY A 210 -8.19 12.33 -5.47
CA GLY A 210 -8.36 13.76 -5.33
C GLY A 210 -7.48 14.57 -6.28
N ARG A 211 -7.20 15.80 -5.89
CA ARG A 211 -6.36 16.75 -6.62
C ARG A 211 -5.47 17.53 -5.69
N MET A 212 -4.25 17.82 -6.16
CA MET A 212 -3.35 18.77 -5.54
C MET A 212 -3.18 20.00 -6.43
N GLU A 213 -3.40 21.18 -5.86
CA GLU A 213 -3.20 22.45 -6.54
C GLU A 213 -2.37 23.39 -5.68
N GLY A 214 -1.38 24.07 -6.28
CA GLY A 214 -0.48 24.96 -5.56
C GLY A 214 0.79 25.26 -6.35
N ALA A 215 1.90 25.49 -5.64
CA ALA A 215 3.18 25.79 -6.26
C ALA A 215 4.36 25.14 -5.52
N VAL A 216 5.41 24.86 -6.29
CA VAL A 216 6.75 24.59 -5.77
C VAL A 216 7.64 25.74 -6.21
N VAL A 217 8.31 26.40 -5.27
CA VAL A 217 9.28 27.46 -5.56
C VAL A 217 10.67 26.89 -5.39
N VAL A 218 11.44 26.83 -6.47
CA VAL A 218 12.84 26.36 -6.46
C VAL A 218 13.76 27.53 -6.75
N GLU A 219 14.65 27.87 -5.81
CA GLU A 219 15.57 29.01 -5.96
C GLU A 219 14.84 30.30 -6.38
N GLY A 220 13.69 30.57 -5.76
CA GLY A 220 12.84 31.73 -6.07
C GLY A 220 12.00 31.61 -7.36
N HIS A 221 12.13 30.54 -8.14
CA HIS A 221 11.36 30.32 -9.37
C HIS A 221 10.11 29.47 -9.09
N PRO A 222 8.89 30.00 -9.30
CA PRO A 222 7.66 29.28 -9.04
C PRO A 222 7.29 28.31 -10.18
N TYR A 223 6.90 27.10 -9.81
CA TYR A 223 6.35 26.06 -10.68
C TYR A 223 4.94 25.72 -10.19
N ILE A 224 3.93 25.95 -11.02
CA ILE A 224 2.53 25.70 -10.66
C ILE A 224 2.22 24.22 -10.78
N LEU A 225 1.70 23.64 -9.70
CA LEU A 225 1.25 22.26 -9.65
C LEU A 225 -0.27 22.19 -9.76
N ARG A 226 -0.73 21.36 -10.69
CA ARG A 226 -2.13 20.91 -10.82
C ARG A 226 -2.08 19.43 -11.14
N LEU A 227 -2.27 18.61 -10.12
CA LEU A 227 -2.02 17.18 -10.16
C LEU A 227 -3.30 16.42 -9.83
N ASP A 228 -3.61 15.41 -10.63
CA ASP A 228 -4.51 14.35 -10.16
C ASP A 228 -3.74 13.52 -9.14
N SER A 229 -4.39 13.22 -8.03
CA SER A 229 -3.73 12.79 -6.82
C SER A 229 -4.47 11.64 -6.16
N MET A 230 -3.73 10.83 -5.42
CA MET A 230 -4.25 9.91 -4.42
C MET A 230 -3.63 10.26 -3.07
N ARG A 231 -4.42 10.08 -2.01
CA ARG A 231 -3.90 10.03 -0.64
C ARG A 231 -4.24 8.71 0.01
N ASP A 232 -3.38 8.28 0.92
CA ASP A 232 -3.67 7.20 1.85
C ASP A 232 -3.41 7.62 3.29
N HIS A 233 -4.01 6.86 4.20
CA HIS A 233 -3.69 6.93 5.61
C HIS A 233 -3.77 5.53 6.20
N SER A 234 -2.65 5.07 6.73
CA SER A 234 -2.45 3.74 7.26
C SER A 234 -1.94 3.76 8.69
N TYR A 235 -2.56 2.97 9.55
CA TYR A 235 -2.23 2.92 10.96
C TYR A 235 -2.53 1.56 11.56
N GLY A 236 -1.88 1.27 12.69
CA GLY A 236 -2.08 0.00 13.37
C GLY A 236 -1.27 -0.12 14.63
N TYR A 237 -1.56 -1.17 15.40
CA TYR A 237 -0.87 -1.46 16.65
C TYR A 237 0.65 -1.57 16.46
N LYS A 238 1.10 -2.23 15.40
CA LYS A 238 2.50 -2.30 14.95
C LYS A 238 2.56 -2.55 13.45
N ARG A 239 3.61 -2.09 12.77
CA ARG A 239 3.90 -2.46 11.36
C ARG A 239 5.15 -3.34 11.31
N GLU A 240 4.98 -4.57 10.87
CA GLU A 240 6.10 -5.49 10.63
C GLU A 240 6.43 -5.54 9.14
N TRP A 241 7.43 -4.75 8.73
CA TRP A 241 7.90 -4.69 7.35
C TRP A 241 8.49 -6.02 6.86
N LYS A 242 9.04 -6.85 7.76
CA LYS A 242 9.59 -8.18 7.42
C LYS A 242 8.51 -9.17 6.95
N LEU A 243 7.22 -8.87 7.12
CA LEU A 243 6.14 -9.71 6.62
C LEU A 243 5.97 -9.59 5.10
N MET A 244 6.35 -8.46 4.50
CA MET A 244 6.26 -8.31 3.05
C MET A 244 7.29 -9.21 2.38
N HIS A 245 6.89 -9.80 1.27
CA HIS A 245 7.83 -10.29 0.28
C HIS A 245 8.02 -9.24 -0.81
N ARG A 246 6.90 -8.72 -1.33
CA ARG A 246 6.84 -7.64 -2.32
C ARG A 246 5.41 -7.23 -2.62
N TYR A 247 5.24 -6.08 -3.26
CA TYR A 247 4.00 -5.72 -3.95
C TYR A 247 4.26 -4.90 -5.22
N GLY A 248 3.21 -4.76 -6.04
CA GLY A 248 3.15 -3.79 -7.13
C GLY A 248 1.80 -3.10 -7.10
N LEU A 249 1.80 -1.78 -6.88
CA LEU A 249 0.62 -0.92 -6.85
C LEU A 249 0.72 0.14 -7.94
N HIS A 250 -0.39 0.44 -8.62
CA HIS A 250 -0.45 1.38 -9.72
C HIS A 250 -1.55 2.39 -9.48
N MET A 251 -1.13 3.64 -9.30
CA MET A 251 -2.00 4.78 -9.05
C MET A 251 -2.01 5.63 -10.30
N PHE A 252 -3.16 5.78 -10.95
CA PHE A 252 -3.25 6.47 -12.23
C PHE A 252 -4.50 7.36 -12.31
N ALA A 253 -4.39 8.39 -13.13
CA ALA A 253 -5.49 9.15 -13.67
C ALA A 253 -5.41 9.11 -15.20
N THR A 254 -6.55 9.24 -15.86
CA THR A 254 -6.64 9.27 -17.32
C THR A 254 -7.36 10.51 -17.79
N HIS A 255 -7.13 10.87 -19.06
CA HIS A 255 -7.74 12.03 -19.68
C HIS A 255 -9.28 12.00 -19.66
N ASP A 256 -9.90 10.81 -19.59
CA ASP A 256 -11.35 10.66 -19.52
C ASP A 256 -11.93 10.75 -18.09
N GLY A 257 -11.09 11.08 -17.11
CA GLY A 257 -11.47 11.26 -15.71
C GLY A 257 -11.49 9.98 -14.87
N LEU A 258 -11.14 8.81 -15.42
CA LEU A 258 -10.92 7.61 -14.60
C LEU A 258 -9.67 7.80 -13.72
N GLN A 259 -9.82 7.60 -12.42
CA GLN A 259 -8.73 7.50 -11.44
C GLN A 259 -8.74 6.10 -10.82
N GLY A 260 -7.60 5.58 -10.36
CA GLY A 260 -7.57 4.27 -9.72
C GLY A 260 -6.26 3.97 -9.02
N ASN A 261 -6.33 3.11 -8.00
CA ASN A 261 -5.19 2.43 -7.40
C ASN A 261 -5.45 0.93 -7.49
N VAL A 262 -4.58 0.20 -8.19
CA VAL A 262 -4.78 -1.22 -8.50
C VAL A 262 -3.46 -1.95 -8.31
N GLY A 263 -3.50 -3.14 -7.70
CA GLY A 263 -2.28 -3.93 -7.57
C GLY A 263 -2.43 -5.26 -6.87
N ILE A 264 -1.28 -5.88 -6.62
CA ILE A 264 -1.17 -7.16 -5.92
C ILE A 264 -0.12 -7.06 -4.83
N ILE A 265 -0.47 -7.54 -3.63
CA ILE A 265 0.46 -7.69 -2.51
C ILE A 265 0.82 -9.16 -2.30
N CYS A 266 2.11 -9.43 -2.07
CA CYS A 266 2.63 -10.69 -1.58
C CYS A 266 3.19 -10.50 -0.17
N GLN A 267 2.40 -10.91 0.81
CA GLN A 267 2.75 -11.00 2.22
C GLN A 267 2.56 -12.45 2.65
N PRO A 268 3.60 -13.31 2.59
CA PRO A 268 3.44 -14.76 2.78
C PRO A 268 2.81 -15.18 4.12
N ALA A 269 2.87 -14.32 5.13
CA ALA A 269 2.20 -14.54 6.42
C ALA A 269 0.67 -14.41 6.36
N THR A 270 0.12 -13.71 5.36
CA THR A 270 -1.33 -13.45 5.22
C THR A 270 -1.86 -13.91 3.86
N CYS A 271 -1.28 -13.42 2.77
CA CYS A 271 -1.66 -13.73 1.41
C CYS A 271 -0.44 -13.62 0.51
N THR A 272 -0.10 -14.68 -0.20
CA THR A 272 0.95 -14.65 -1.22
C THR A 272 0.49 -13.96 -2.51
N GLN A 273 -0.82 -13.81 -2.69
CA GLN A 273 -1.46 -13.08 -3.78
C GLN A 273 -2.73 -12.40 -3.26
N LEU A 274 -2.61 -11.18 -2.76
CA LEU A 274 -3.73 -10.34 -2.38
C LEU A 274 -4.06 -9.38 -3.52
N GLU A 275 -5.15 -9.65 -4.23
CA GLU A 275 -5.68 -8.75 -5.25
C GLU A 275 -6.42 -7.59 -4.57
N MET A 276 -6.02 -6.35 -4.85
CA MET A 276 -6.65 -5.18 -4.21
C MET A 276 -6.68 -3.96 -5.12
N GLY A 277 -7.50 -3.01 -4.73
CA GLY A 277 -7.64 -1.73 -5.40
C GLY A 277 -9.07 -1.36 -5.73
N TYR A 278 -9.22 -0.19 -6.34
CA TYR A 278 -10.47 0.38 -6.77
C TYR A 278 -10.24 1.39 -7.88
N ILE A 279 -11.31 1.70 -8.59
CA ILE A 279 -11.35 2.82 -9.54
C ILE A 279 -12.40 3.83 -9.08
N CYS A 280 -12.15 5.10 -9.33
CA CYS A 280 -13.09 6.19 -9.17
C CYS A 280 -13.42 6.79 -10.54
N LYS A 281 -14.71 6.84 -10.86
CA LYS A 281 -15.23 7.55 -12.03
C LYS A 281 -16.60 8.11 -11.70
N ASP A 282 -16.86 9.35 -12.12
CA ASP A 282 -18.14 10.04 -11.93
C ASP A 282 -18.65 10.02 -10.47
N GLY A 283 -17.75 10.22 -9.50
CA GLY A 283 -18.09 10.25 -8.07
C GLY A 283 -18.37 8.89 -7.44
N LYS A 284 -18.05 7.78 -8.11
CA LYS A 284 -18.27 6.42 -7.63
C LYS A 284 -16.96 5.64 -7.53
N ALA A 285 -16.66 5.13 -6.33
CA ALA A 285 -15.63 4.11 -6.13
C ALA A 285 -16.18 2.72 -6.47
N THR A 286 -15.44 1.97 -7.27
CA THR A 286 -15.77 0.59 -7.65
C THR A 286 -14.59 -0.32 -7.30
N PRO A 287 -14.78 -1.32 -6.41
CA PRO A 287 -13.68 -2.20 -6.02
C PRO A 287 -13.26 -3.09 -7.18
N VAL A 288 -11.95 -3.35 -7.25
CA VAL A 288 -11.38 -4.34 -8.13
C VAL A 288 -11.79 -5.73 -7.67
N SER A 289 -12.12 -6.57 -8.65
CA SER A 289 -12.66 -7.91 -8.46
C SER A 289 -11.76 -9.02 -9.02
N SER A 290 -10.71 -8.67 -9.75
CA SER A 290 -9.54 -9.50 -10.11
C SER A 290 -8.42 -8.64 -10.66
N VAL A 291 -7.16 -9.06 -10.47
CA VAL A 291 -5.97 -8.42 -11.04
C VAL A 291 -5.10 -9.47 -11.70
N HIS A 292 -4.78 -9.29 -12.97
CA HIS A 292 -3.90 -10.15 -13.76
C HIS A 292 -2.51 -9.53 -13.89
N LEU A 293 -1.83 -9.40 -12.75
CA LEU A 293 -0.44 -8.92 -12.61
C LEU A 293 0.39 -9.95 -11.84
N PRO A 294 0.72 -11.10 -12.43
CA PRO A 294 1.50 -12.14 -11.73
C PRO A 294 2.87 -11.60 -11.31
N LEU A 295 3.07 -11.42 -10.00
CA LEU A 295 4.31 -10.85 -9.44
C LEU A 295 5.55 -11.65 -9.83
N TRP A 296 5.46 -12.99 -9.86
CA TRP A 296 6.58 -13.84 -10.29
C TRP A 296 7.01 -13.64 -11.75
N GLN A 297 6.16 -13.09 -12.61
CA GLN A 297 6.54 -12.74 -13.99
C GLN A 297 7.10 -11.32 -14.08
N HIS A 298 6.74 -10.44 -13.14
CA HIS A 298 7.08 -9.03 -13.18
C HIS A 298 8.01 -8.67 -12.03
N GLY A 299 9.29 -8.53 -12.32
CA GLY A 299 10.27 -7.95 -11.39
C GLY A 299 10.66 -8.81 -10.20
N GLU A 300 10.56 -10.14 -10.28
CA GLU A 300 10.92 -11.09 -9.19
C GLU A 300 12.35 -10.88 -8.66
N ASN A 301 13.28 -10.50 -9.52
CA ASN A 301 14.68 -10.29 -9.16
C ASN A 301 14.97 -8.90 -8.56
N GLY A 302 13.97 -8.23 -7.99
CA GLY A 302 14.12 -6.88 -7.44
C GLY A 302 14.11 -5.75 -8.49
N HIS A 303 13.92 -6.06 -9.77
CA HIS A 303 14.00 -5.06 -10.84
C HIS A 303 12.71 -5.07 -11.66
N PRO A 304 11.74 -4.20 -11.35
CA PRO A 304 10.46 -4.18 -12.05
C PRO A 304 10.62 -3.65 -13.50
N PRO A 305 9.89 -4.22 -14.49
CA PRO A 305 10.03 -3.83 -15.90
C PRO A 305 9.63 -2.37 -16.13
N SER A 306 10.30 -1.63 -17.02
CA SER A 306 9.99 -0.21 -17.31
C SER A 306 8.87 0.00 -18.33
N ASP A 307 8.57 -1.03 -19.12
CA ASP A 307 7.51 -1.07 -20.12
C ASP A 307 6.81 -2.43 -19.99
N TYR A 308 5.54 -2.41 -19.59
CA TYR A 308 4.75 -3.61 -19.35
C TYR A 308 3.26 -3.29 -19.35
N ALA A 309 2.46 -4.36 -19.42
CA ALA A 309 1.01 -4.27 -19.34
C ALA A 309 0.42 -5.32 -18.40
N PHE A 310 -0.75 -5.02 -17.85
CA PHE A 310 -1.55 -5.94 -17.06
C PHE A 310 -3.03 -5.64 -17.24
N SER A 311 -3.90 -6.55 -16.81
CA SER A 311 -5.34 -6.32 -16.81
C SER A 311 -5.96 -6.47 -15.42
N PHE A 312 -7.10 -5.84 -15.21
CA PHE A 312 -7.91 -6.00 -14.00
C PHE A 312 -9.39 -5.89 -14.32
N VAL A 313 -10.25 -6.38 -13.43
CA VAL A 313 -11.71 -6.30 -13.59
C VAL A 313 -12.30 -5.48 -12.45
N ALA A 314 -13.04 -4.43 -12.77
CA ALA A 314 -13.80 -3.62 -11.82
C ALA A 314 -15.22 -3.39 -12.34
N GLY A 315 -16.23 -3.58 -11.49
CA GLY A 315 -17.63 -3.43 -11.89
C GLY A 315 -18.08 -4.36 -13.01
N GLY A 316 -17.45 -5.53 -13.16
CA GLY A 316 -17.72 -6.49 -14.23
C GLY A 316 -17.13 -6.11 -15.60
N LYS A 317 -16.36 -5.03 -15.68
CA LYS A 317 -15.65 -4.59 -16.88
C LYS A 317 -14.16 -4.87 -16.74
N GLU A 318 -13.54 -5.40 -17.79
CA GLU A 318 -12.09 -5.54 -17.89
C GLU A 318 -11.43 -4.22 -18.32
N TYR A 319 -10.26 -3.95 -17.75
CA TYR A 319 -9.39 -2.83 -18.04
C TYR A 319 -8.00 -3.35 -18.34
N VAL A 320 -7.41 -2.91 -19.43
CA VAL A 320 -6.01 -3.17 -19.79
C VAL A 320 -5.21 -1.91 -19.50
N VAL A 321 -4.11 -2.06 -18.77
CA VAL A 321 -3.22 -0.98 -18.36
C VAL A 321 -1.85 -1.22 -18.96
N GLU A 322 -1.36 -0.27 -19.74
CA GLU A 322 0.03 -0.18 -20.20
C GLU A 322 0.75 0.85 -19.34
N VAL A 323 1.98 0.55 -18.93
CA VAL A 323 2.78 1.36 -18.00
C VAL A 323 4.12 1.68 -18.63
N PHE A 324 4.45 2.97 -18.71
CA PHE A 324 5.74 3.45 -19.23
C PHE A 324 6.42 4.33 -18.19
N VAL A 325 7.53 3.86 -17.66
CA VAL A 325 8.23 4.48 -16.52
C VAL A 325 9.11 5.63 -16.99
N VAL A 326 9.03 6.75 -16.26
CA VAL A 326 9.74 8.00 -16.54
C VAL A 326 10.91 8.20 -15.58
N GLU A 327 10.67 8.04 -14.29
CA GLU A 327 11.69 8.10 -13.23
C GLU A 327 11.46 6.92 -12.28
N CYS A 328 12.51 6.48 -11.59
CA CYS A 328 12.43 5.35 -10.65
C CYS A 328 13.34 5.52 -9.43
N PRO A 329 13.18 6.59 -8.61
CA PRO A 329 13.91 6.68 -7.37
C PRO A 329 13.56 5.53 -6.41
N GLU A 330 14.50 5.22 -5.52
CA GLU A 330 14.34 4.16 -4.54
C GLU A 330 14.53 4.70 -3.13
N PHE A 331 13.81 4.12 -2.18
CA PHE A 331 13.97 4.44 -0.77
C PHE A 331 13.76 3.24 0.13
N TYR A 332 14.23 3.34 1.36
CA TYR A 332 14.16 2.25 2.33
C TYR A 332 13.34 2.64 3.55
N ILE A 333 12.51 1.71 4.01
CA ILE A 333 11.65 1.88 5.17
C ILE A 333 12.02 0.84 6.22
N GLY A 334 11.93 1.25 7.49
CA GLY A 334 12.13 0.41 8.65
C GLY A 334 13.49 0.62 9.32
N TRP A 335 13.59 0.14 10.56
CA TRP A 335 14.76 0.37 11.42
C TRP A 335 16.04 -0.22 10.83
N GLU A 336 15.91 -1.34 10.12
CA GLU A 336 17.01 -2.07 9.50
C GLU A 336 16.88 -2.07 7.97
N TRP A 337 16.15 -1.11 7.39
CA TRP A 337 15.84 -1.08 5.96
C TRP A 337 15.23 -2.39 5.48
N GLU A 338 14.24 -2.92 6.19
CA GLU A 338 13.60 -4.19 5.87
C GLU A 338 12.81 -4.16 4.57
N THR A 339 12.44 -2.95 4.13
CA THR A 339 11.65 -2.70 2.93
C THR A 339 12.40 -1.76 2.02
N ARG A 340 12.52 -2.14 0.74
CA ARG A 340 12.97 -1.26 -0.34
C ARG A 340 11.79 -0.98 -1.25
N VAL A 341 11.51 0.29 -1.46
CA VAL A 341 10.47 0.76 -2.37
C VAL A 341 11.13 1.36 -3.61
N VAL A 342 10.71 0.89 -4.77
CA VAL A 342 11.00 1.47 -6.09
C VAL A 342 9.78 2.30 -6.47
N GLU A 343 9.87 3.61 -6.25
CA GLU A 343 8.81 4.58 -6.52
C GLU A 343 8.93 5.05 -7.96
N ARG A 344 7.91 4.84 -8.79
CA ARG A 344 8.05 5.03 -10.24
C ARG A 344 7.05 6.05 -10.74
N MET A 345 7.56 7.21 -11.13
CA MET A 345 6.78 8.16 -11.92
C MET A 345 6.55 7.56 -13.29
N ALA A 346 5.30 7.46 -13.72
CA ALA A 346 4.94 6.76 -14.95
C ALA A 346 3.89 7.52 -15.77
N THR A 347 3.86 7.20 -17.06
CA THR A 347 2.72 7.46 -17.93
C THR A 347 1.98 6.15 -18.17
N PHE A 348 0.69 6.26 -18.44
CA PHE A 348 -0.20 5.11 -18.55
C PHE A 348 -1.01 5.17 -19.85
N ARG A 349 -1.46 4.00 -20.30
CA ARG A 349 -2.63 3.89 -21.17
C ARG A 349 -3.60 2.90 -20.56
N VAL A 350 -4.83 3.33 -20.32
CA VAL A 350 -5.89 2.47 -19.76
C VAL A 350 -6.98 2.32 -20.80
N ASN A 351 -7.14 1.10 -21.36
CA ASN A 351 -8.01 0.85 -22.51
C ASN A 351 -7.74 1.84 -23.68
N GLY A 352 -6.46 2.12 -23.94
CA GLY A 352 -6.01 3.08 -24.95
C GLY A 352 -6.13 4.56 -24.55
N GLN A 353 -6.76 4.89 -23.42
CA GLN A 353 -6.84 6.27 -22.93
C GLN A 353 -5.55 6.69 -22.26
N ARG A 354 -5.00 7.84 -22.68
CA ARG A 354 -3.79 8.41 -22.08
C ARG A 354 -4.01 8.69 -20.59
N GLY A 355 -3.00 8.39 -19.80
CA GLY A 355 -2.98 8.65 -18.37
C GLY A 355 -1.58 8.93 -17.82
N TRP A 356 -1.56 9.28 -16.54
CA TRP A 356 -0.38 9.67 -15.77
C TRP A 356 -0.56 9.19 -14.33
N GLY A 357 0.54 9.01 -13.62
CA GLY A 357 0.47 8.56 -12.23
C GLY A 357 1.76 7.95 -11.74
N LEU A 358 1.65 7.06 -10.77
CA LEU A 358 2.77 6.39 -10.13
C LEU A 358 2.57 4.89 -10.11
N ALA A 359 3.67 4.15 -10.13
CA ALA A 359 3.71 2.74 -9.80
C ALA A 359 4.70 2.53 -8.65
N GLU A 360 4.23 1.96 -7.56
CA GLU A 360 5.06 1.63 -6.40
C GLU A 360 5.33 0.13 -6.39
N TRP A 361 6.61 -0.23 -6.45
CA TRP A 361 7.05 -1.62 -6.34
C TRP A 361 7.88 -1.79 -5.09
N GLU A 362 7.40 -2.63 -4.18
CA GLU A 362 8.09 -2.91 -2.93
C GLU A 362 8.76 -4.27 -2.97
N TYR A 363 9.88 -4.37 -2.27
CA TYR A 363 10.65 -5.57 -2.10
C TYR A 363 11.15 -5.68 -0.67
N ARG A 364 11.04 -6.89 -0.11
CA ARG A 364 11.76 -7.21 1.10
C ARG A 364 13.26 -7.06 0.88
N HIS A 365 13.89 -6.27 1.73
CA HIS A 365 15.32 -6.05 1.72
C HIS A 365 16.00 -6.79 2.87
N HIS A 366 17.15 -7.38 2.56
CA HIS A 366 17.89 -8.28 3.45
C HIS A 366 19.29 -7.75 3.82
N GLY A 367 19.70 -6.60 3.28
CA GLY A 367 21.05 -6.05 3.46
C GLY A 367 21.28 -5.27 4.76
N GLY A 368 20.22 -4.96 5.52
CA GLY A 368 20.32 -4.11 6.71
C GLY A 368 20.47 -2.62 6.38
N ARG A 369 20.37 -1.75 7.40
CA ARG A 369 20.61 -0.30 7.26
C ARG A 369 22.11 -0.02 7.39
N PRO A 370 22.79 0.55 6.37
CA PRO A 370 24.23 0.76 6.39
C PRO A 370 24.70 1.63 7.56
N TRP A 371 25.93 1.37 8.04
CA TRP A 371 26.53 2.10 9.16
C TRP A 371 26.55 3.62 8.95
N MET A 372 26.77 4.10 7.73
CA MET A 372 26.80 5.56 7.46
C MET A 372 25.48 6.27 7.79
N TYR A 373 24.35 5.55 7.69
CA TYR A 373 23.03 6.07 8.03
C TYR A 373 22.71 5.89 9.52
N SER A 374 23.13 4.77 10.12
CA SER A 374 22.81 4.43 11.51
C SER A 374 23.79 4.94 12.55
N CYS A 375 25.01 5.36 12.20
CA CYS A 375 26.04 5.77 13.15
C CYS A 375 25.75 7.07 13.90
N SER A 376 24.78 7.86 13.43
CA SER A 376 24.26 9.06 14.11
C SER A 376 22.91 8.83 14.79
N ASP A 377 22.39 7.61 14.75
CA ASP A 377 21.14 7.34 15.44
C ASP A 377 21.30 7.66 16.95
N PRO A 378 20.27 8.20 17.59
CA PRO A 378 20.29 8.41 19.04
C PRO A 378 20.64 7.12 19.78
N ALA A 379 21.44 7.22 20.86
CA ALA A 379 21.95 6.06 21.60
C ALA A 379 20.84 5.10 22.06
N TRP A 380 19.67 5.63 22.44
CA TRP A 380 18.52 4.84 22.88
C TRP A 380 17.99 3.87 21.83
N THR A 381 18.33 4.07 20.55
CA THR A 381 17.90 3.18 19.47
C THR A 381 18.62 1.83 19.48
N ALA A 382 19.78 1.74 20.15
CA ALA A 382 20.55 0.51 20.27
C ALA A 382 19.77 -0.58 21.03
N ASP A 383 18.94 -0.19 21.99
CA ASP A 383 18.19 -1.09 22.88
C ASP A 383 16.81 -1.47 22.32
N LEU A 384 16.44 -0.96 21.14
CA LEU A 384 15.15 -1.28 20.54
C LEU A 384 15.13 -2.69 19.96
N VAL A 385 14.01 -3.37 20.16
CA VAL A 385 13.65 -4.55 19.36
C VAL A 385 13.24 -4.07 17.96
N LYS A 386 14.24 -4.00 17.07
CA LYS A 386 14.08 -3.57 15.66
C LYS A 386 13.48 -4.68 14.77
N GLY A 387 13.60 -5.94 15.19
CA GLY A 387 13.07 -7.14 14.54
C GLY A 387 11.97 -7.82 15.33
#